data_AF-A0AAD2D801-F1
#
_entry.id   AF-A0AAD2D801-F1
#
_cell.length_a   1.000
_cell.length_b   1.000
_cell.length_c   1.000
_cell.angle_alpha   90.00
_cell.angle_beta   90.00
_cell.angle_gamma   90.00
#
_symmetry.space_group_name_H-M   'P 1'
#
loop_
_entity.id
_entity.type
_entity.pdbx_description
1 polymer ?
#
loop_
_entity_poly.entity_id
_entity_poly.type
_entity_poly.pdbx_seq_one_letter_code
_entity_poly.pdbx_strand_id
1 'polypeptide(L)'
;MEKTGKDKSDKEKKIEAKLEKAFAKKQEAFRKGSSEPADLLSLLLDDLPFKSTNKSMKMETFAMVFKTFKKIKVGDLTQLTETLGEDKSIDLLKYCFKAFELVHRQDQDVIEMISFPLCLNYLNVTSEQFGSIGIARTGFERGDLYD
;
A
#
# COMPACT_ATOMS: atom_id res chain seq x y z
N MET A 1 14.28 37.28 0.04
CA MET A 1 14.03 35.88 0.49
C MET A 1 12.83 35.35 -0.27
N GLU A 2 12.99 34.89 -1.52
CA GLU A 2 11.88 34.36 -2.35
C GLU A 2 12.20 33.01 -3.01
N LYS A 3 13.39 32.43 -2.77
CA LYS A 3 13.83 31.19 -3.41
C LYS A 3 13.19 29.91 -2.83
N THR A 4 12.61 29.97 -1.64
CA THR A 4 12.15 28.77 -0.90
C THR A 4 10.81 28.20 -1.37
N GLY A 5 9.90 29.01 -1.92
CA GLY A 5 8.59 28.54 -2.38
C GLY A 5 8.63 27.80 -3.73
N LYS A 6 9.44 28.31 -4.66
CA LYS A 6 9.56 27.76 -6.03
C LYS A 6 10.23 26.38 -6.02
N ASP A 7 11.30 26.22 -5.24
CA ASP A 7 12.03 24.94 -5.12
C ASP A 7 11.20 23.82 -4.47
N LYS A 8 10.27 24.16 -3.57
CA LYS A 8 9.35 23.19 -2.95
C LYS A 8 8.30 22.72 -3.95
N SER A 9 7.70 23.64 -4.70
CA SER A 9 6.72 23.33 -5.75
C SER A 9 7.32 22.46 -6.87
N ASP A 10 8.57 22.73 -7.27
CA ASP A 10 9.24 21.94 -8.30
C ASP A 10 9.59 20.51 -7.84
N LYS A 11 9.87 20.32 -6.54
CA LYS A 11 10.07 18.98 -5.95
C LYS A 11 8.77 18.19 -5.87
N GLU A 12 7.68 18.83 -5.43
CA GLU A 12 6.35 18.20 -5.36
C GLU A 12 5.87 17.76 -6.75
N LYS A 13 6.02 18.61 -7.77
CA LYS A 13 5.68 18.25 -9.16
C LYS A 13 6.50 17.08 -9.70
N LYS A 14 7.79 16.99 -9.37
CA LYS A 14 8.63 15.86 -9.77
C LYS A 14 8.22 14.56 -9.09
N ILE A 15 7.84 14.63 -7.81
CA ILE A 15 7.32 13.47 -7.08
C ILE A 15 6.00 13.02 -7.71
N GLU A 16 5.07 13.94 -7.96
CA GLU A 16 3.77 13.61 -8.55
C GLU A 16 3.91 12.98 -9.93
N ALA A 17 4.71 13.58 -10.83
CA ALA A 17 4.95 13.02 -12.16
C ALA A 17 5.59 11.62 -12.12
N LYS A 18 6.48 11.37 -11.15
CA LYS A 18 7.05 10.02 -10.94
C LYS A 18 5.97 9.03 -10.50
N LEU A 19 5.12 9.42 -9.55
CA LEU A 19 4.05 8.58 -9.01
C LEU A 19 2.97 8.30 -10.06
N GLU A 20 2.57 9.27 -10.87
CA GLU A 20 1.63 9.08 -11.98
C GLU A 20 2.15 8.06 -13.00
N LYS A 21 3.43 8.16 -13.37
CA LYS A 21 4.07 7.21 -14.28
C LYS A 21 4.11 5.79 -13.68
N ALA A 22 4.46 5.67 -12.40
CA ALA A 22 4.46 4.40 -11.70
C ALA A 22 3.05 3.80 -11.61
N PHE A 23 2.05 4.64 -11.31
CA PHE A 23 0.65 4.25 -11.22
C PHE A 23 0.08 3.76 -12.54
N ALA A 24 0.37 4.44 -13.66
CA ALA A 24 -0.05 3.98 -14.99
C ALA A 24 0.50 2.57 -15.31
N LYS A 25 1.79 2.32 -14.98
CA LYS A 25 2.41 1.00 -15.15
C LYS A 25 1.71 -0.08 -14.30
N LYS A 26 1.38 0.25 -13.05
CA LYS A 26 0.65 -0.65 -12.14
C LYS A 26 -0.75 -0.99 -12.67
N GLN A 27 -1.51 0.02 -13.13
CA GLN A 27 -2.83 -0.20 -13.71
C GLN A 27 -2.75 -1.11 -14.94
N GLU A 28 -1.77 -0.91 -15.82
CA GLU A 28 -1.58 -1.74 -17.00
C GLU A 28 -1.28 -3.20 -16.61
N ALA A 29 -0.35 -3.43 -15.68
CA ALA A 29 -0.02 -4.76 -15.20
C ALA A 29 -1.22 -5.45 -14.52
N PHE A 30 -1.96 -4.72 -13.70
CA PHE A 30 -3.16 -5.21 -13.03
C PHE A 30 -4.25 -5.63 -14.03
N ARG A 31 -4.43 -4.87 -15.11
CA ARG A 31 -5.39 -5.19 -16.19
C ARG A 31 -4.98 -6.41 -17.02
N LYS A 32 -3.68 -6.62 -17.24
CA LYS A 32 -3.17 -7.77 -18.00
C LYS A 32 -3.38 -9.10 -17.28
N GLY A 33 -3.46 -9.10 -15.95
CA GLY A 33 -3.97 -10.23 -15.15
C GLY A 33 -3.17 -11.54 -15.20
N SER A 34 -1.97 -11.55 -15.79
CA SER A 34 -1.20 -12.76 -16.09
C SER A 34 -0.07 -13.06 -15.08
N SER A 35 -0.03 -12.39 -13.95
CA SER A 35 1.03 -12.55 -12.94
C SER A 35 0.49 -13.28 -11.72
N GLU A 36 1.34 -14.09 -11.10
CA GLU A 36 1.05 -14.69 -9.79
C GLU A 36 0.71 -13.57 -8.78
N PRO A 37 -0.24 -13.79 -7.85
CA PRO A 37 -0.70 -12.74 -6.95
C PRO A 37 0.41 -12.10 -6.11
N ALA A 38 1.41 -12.89 -5.68
CA ALA A 38 2.56 -12.38 -4.91
C ALA A 38 3.46 -11.45 -5.76
N ASP A 39 3.73 -11.82 -7.01
CA ASP A 39 4.50 -10.98 -7.94
C ASP A 39 3.76 -9.68 -8.26
N LEU A 40 2.44 -9.77 -8.47
CA LEU A 40 1.62 -8.59 -8.70
C LEU A 40 1.57 -7.68 -7.46
N LEU A 41 1.46 -8.23 -6.25
CA LEU A 41 1.59 -7.44 -5.02
C LEU A 41 2.94 -6.75 -4.92
N SER A 42 4.03 -7.47 -5.21
CA SER A 42 5.39 -6.92 -5.17
C SER A 42 5.51 -5.69 -6.10
N LEU A 43 4.93 -5.75 -7.30
CA LEU A 43 4.87 -4.62 -8.24
C LEU A 43 3.97 -3.48 -7.73
N LEU A 44 2.79 -3.80 -7.19
CA LEU A 44 1.85 -2.80 -6.71
C LEU A 44 2.40 -2.01 -5.51
N LEU A 45 3.29 -2.63 -4.73
CA LEU A 45 3.95 -2.03 -3.57
C LEU A 45 5.21 -1.22 -3.91
N ASP A 46 5.67 -1.22 -5.16
CA ASP A 46 6.77 -0.33 -5.59
C ASP A 46 6.30 1.11 -5.75
N ASP A 47 7.05 2.13 -5.32
CA ASP A 47 6.68 3.55 -5.52
C ASP A 47 5.22 3.88 -5.09
N LEU A 48 4.92 3.67 -3.80
CA LEU A 48 3.57 3.89 -3.25
C LEU A 48 3.19 5.38 -3.23
N PRO A 49 1.92 5.72 -3.56
CA PRO A 49 1.48 7.10 -3.66
C PRO A 49 1.18 7.74 -2.30
N PHE A 50 1.84 7.33 -1.21
CA PHE A 50 1.63 7.90 0.13
C PHE A 50 1.84 9.43 0.14
N LYS A 51 2.83 9.91 -0.61
CA LYS A 51 3.21 11.33 -0.70
C LYS A 51 2.48 12.11 -1.80
N SER A 52 1.60 11.47 -2.57
CA SER A 52 0.84 12.15 -3.62
C SER A 52 -0.29 13.00 -3.03
N THR A 53 -0.63 14.09 -3.70
CA THR A 53 -1.85 14.88 -3.39
C THR A 53 -3.10 14.32 -4.08
N ASN A 54 -2.95 13.38 -5.01
CA ASN A 54 -4.04 12.77 -5.76
C ASN A 54 -4.73 11.66 -4.95
N LYS A 55 -5.88 11.99 -4.36
CA LYS A 55 -6.69 11.05 -3.57
C LYS A 55 -7.22 9.87 -4.40
N SER A 56 -7.56 10.07 -5.68
CA SER A 56 -8.03 8.97 -6.54
C SER A 56 -6.92 7.95 -6.80
N MET A 57 -5.70 8.40 -7.11
CA MET A 57 -4.55 7.50 -7.30
C MET A 57 -4.26 6.67 -6.04
N LYS A 58 -4.33 7.31 -4.87
CA LYS A 58 -4.19 6.66 -3.56
C LYS A 58 -5.24 5.56 -3.36
N MET A 59 -6.50 5.86 -3.63
CA MET A 59 -7.62 4.93 -3.49
C MET A 59 -7.61 3.78 -4.49
N GLU A 60 -7.30 4.07 -5.74
CA GLU A 60 -7.20 3.03 -6.75
C GLU A 60 -6.02 2.09 -6.48
N THR A 61 -4.89 2.63 -6.01
CA THR A 61 -3.77 1.79 -5.58
C THR A 61 -4.16 0.91 -4.38
N PHE A 62 -4.83 1.48 -3.37
CA PHE A 62 -5.38 0.73 -2.25
C PHE A 62 -6.27 -0.42 -2.71
N ALA A 63 -7.21 -0.13 -3.62
CA ALA A 63 -8.14 -1.13 -4.13
C ALA A 63 -7.45 -2.24 -4.93
N MET A 64 -6.47 -1.91 -5.77
CA MET A 64 -5.67 -2.90 -6.50
C MET A 64 -4.88 -3.80 -5.55
N VAL A 65 -4.27 -3.23 -4.50
CA VAL A 65 -3.53 -3.98 -3.49
C VAL A 65 -4.46 -4.96 -2.79
N PHE A 66 -5.60 -4.51 -2.25
CA PHE A 66 -6.51 -5.38 -1.52
C PHE A 66 -7.19 -6.44 -2.39
N LYS A 67 -7.57 -6.09 -3.62
CA LYS A 67 -8.12 -7.07 -4.58
C LYS A 67 -7.10 -8.15 -4.96
N THR A 68 -5.81 -7.82 -4.98
CA THR A 68 -4.75 -8.81 -5.20
C THR A 68 -4.49 -9.61 -3.92
N PHE A 69 -4.40 -8.94 -2.78
CA PHE A 69 -4.12 -9.55 -1.50
C PHE A 69 -5.17 -10.57 -1.07
N LYS A 70 -6.46 -10.29 -1.33
CA LYS A 70 -7.56 -11.24 -1.11
C LYS A 70 -7.42 -12.57 -1.86
N LYS A 71 -6.57 -12.66 -2.89
CA LYS A 71 -6.30 -13.90 -3.62
C LYS A 71 -5.27 -14.79 -2.92
N ILE A 72 -4.52 -14.24 -1.96
CA ILE A 72 -3.54 -15.00 -1.16
C ILE A 72 -4.29 -15.77 -0.07
N LYS A 73 -3.99 -17.07 0.05
CA LYS A 73 -4.56 -17.89 1.12
C LYS A 73 -3.82 -17.63 2.42
N VAL A 74 -4.54 -17.77 3.54
CA VAL A 74 -3.95 -17.57 4.89
C VAL A 74 -2.75 -18.49 5.13
N GLY A 75 -2.76 -19.72 4.59
CA GLY A 75 -1.63 -20.65 4.70
C GLY A 75 -0.36 -20.25 3.96
N ASP A 76 -0.45 -19.31 3.01
CA ASP A 76 0.66 -18.90 2.15
C ASP A 76 1.29 -17.57 2.61
N LEU A 77 0.86 -17.00 3.74
CA LEU A 77 1.27 -15.67 4.18
C LEU A 77 2.76 -15.59 4.55
N THR A 78 3.34 -16.65 5.11
CA THR A 78 4.79 -16.70 5.40
C THR A 78 5.62 -16.69 4.11
N GLN A 79 5.19 -17.44 3.08
CA GLN A 79 5.87 -17.42 1.79
C GLN A 79 5.71 -16.05 1.10
N LEU A 80 4.56 -15.40 1.27
CA LEU A 80 4.33 -14.06 0.77
C LEU A 80 5.32 -13.06 1.39
N THR A 81 5.52 -13.08 2.71
CA THR A 81 6.45 -12.15 3.38
C THR A 81 7.91 -12.39 2.97
N GLU A 82 8.30 -13.64 2.72
CA GLU A 82 9.61 -13.97 2.13
C GLU A 82 9.76 -13.42 0.71
N THR A 83 8.73 -13.55 -0.12
CA THR A 83 8.73 -13.07 -1.51
C THR A 83 8.78 -11.55 -1.60
N LEU A 84 8.05 -10.87 -0.71
CA LEU A 84 8.01 -9.41 -0.65
C LEU A 84 9.30 -8.82 -0.07
N GLY A 85 9.91 -9.52 0.90
CA GLY A 85 10.97 -8.98 1.73
C GLY A 85 10.45 -7.95 2.74
N GLU A 86 11.29 -7.58 3.71
CA GLU A 86 10.89 -6.79 4.88
C GLU A 86 10.19 -5.47 4.52
N ASP A 87 10.78 -4.63 3.67
CA ASP A 87 10.25 -3.30 3.39
C ASP A 87 8.86 -3.34 2.73
N LYS A 88 8.67 -4.21 1.73
CA LYS A 88 7.37 -4.38 1.07
C LYS A 88 6.36 -5.06 1.98
N SER A 89 6.81 -5.98 2.83
CA SER A 89 5.94 -6.59 3.83
C SER A 89 5.39 -5.56 4.82
N ILE A 90 6.25 -4.64 5.27
CA ILE A 90 5.88 -3.51 6.13
C ILE A 90 4.92 -2.57 5.38
N ASP A 91 5.15 -2.30 4.10
CA ASP A 91 4.25 -1.46 3.31
C ASP A 91 2.85 -2.08 3.10
N LEU A 92 2.77 -3.39 2.87
CA LEU A 92 1.49 -4.10 2.87
C LEU A 92 0.81 -4.06 4.25
N LEU A 93 1.60 -4.11 5.33
CA LEU A 93 1.08 -3.99 6.69
C LEU A 93 0.52 -2.58 6.97
N LYS A 94 1.13 -1.50 6.44
CA LYS A 94 0.56 -0.14 6.49
C LYS A 94 -0.81 -0.08 5.81
N TYR A 95 -0.97 -0.76 4.67
CA TYR A 95 -2.27 -0.88 4.01
C TYR A 95 -3.30 -1.63 4.87
N CYS A 96 -2.89 -2.71 5.56
CA CYS A 96 -3.75 -3.42 6.52
C CYS A 96 -4.20 -2.52 7.67
N PHE A 97 -3.29 -1.71 8.22
CA PHE A 97 -3.65 -0.74 9.26
C PHE A 97 -4.60 0.35 8.75
N LYS A 98 -4.38 0.87 7.53
CA LYS A 98 -5.33 1.82 6.94
C LYS A 98 -6.69 1.19 6.71
N ALA A 99 -6.73 -0.06 6.27
CA ALA A 99 -7.97 -0.83 6.14
C ALA A 99 -8.74 -0.89 7.47
N PHE A 100 -8.06 -1.18 8.59
CA PHE A 100 -8.70 -1.15 9.91
C PHE A 100 -9.26 0.23 10.28
N GLU A 101 -8.53 1.29 9.97
CA GLU A 101 -8.99 2.66 10.21
C GLU A 101 -10.25 3.02 9.39
N LEU A 102 -10.30 2.62 8.12
CA LEU A 102 -11.44 2.90 7.24
C LEU A 102 -12.68 2.10 7.64
N VAL A 103 -12.51 0.85 8.06
CA VAL A 103 -13.59 0.04 8.65
C VAL A 103 -14.14 0.71 9.91
N HIS A 104 -13.26 1.23 10.77
CA HIS A 104 -13.68 1.96 11.97
C HIS A 104 -14.49 3.22 11.65
N ARG A 105 -14.16 3.91 10.55
CA ARG A 105 -14.91 5.07 10.02
C ARG A 105 -16.23 4.70 9.32
N GLN A 106 -16.58 3.41 9.26
CA GLN A 106 -17.80 2.88 8.64
C GLN A 106 -17.95 3.18 7.14
N ASP A 107 -16.84 3.27 6.40
CA ASP A 107 -16.85 3.41 4.95
C ASP A 107 -17.32 2.09 4.29
N GLN A 108 -18.57 2.06 3.81
CA GLN A 108 -19.22 0.83 3.30
C GLN A 108 -18.50 0.25 2.07
N ASP A 109 -18.05 1.11 1.14
CA ASP A 109 -17.36 0.69 -0.08
C ASP A 109 -16.02 0.01 0.25
N VAL A 110 -15.38 0.45 1.33
CA VAL A 110 -14.11 -0.10 1.82
C VAL A 110 -14.32 -1.38 2.64
N ILE A 111 -15.39 -1.46 3.44
CA ILE A 111 -15.72 -2.64 4.25
C ILE A 111 -15.88 -3.90 3.38
N GLU A 112 -16.57 -3.80 2.25
CA GLU A 112 -16.75 -4.95 1.34
C GLU A 112 -15.43 -5.35 0.66
N MET A 113 -14.54 -4.38 0.46
CA MET A 113 -13.27 -4.57 -0.24
C MET A 113 -12.20 -5.26 0.62
N ILE A 114 -12.24 -5.09 1.94
CA ILE A 114 -11.21 -5.61 2.85
C ILE A 114 -11.57 -7.03 3.34
N SER A 115 -10.54 -7.81 3.67
CA SER A 115 -10.70 -9.03 4.48
C SER A 115 -10.03 -8.78 5.83
N PHE A 116 -10.82 -8.46 6.85
CA PHE A 116 -10.33 -8.17 8.19
C PHE A 116 -9.54 -9.36 8.79
N PRO A 117 -10.01 -10.63 8.67
CA PRO A 117 -9.23 -11.76 9.14
C PRO A 117 -7.89 -11.90 8.41
N LEU A 118 -7.84 -11.64 7.10
CA LEU A 118 -6.59 -11.72 6.34
C LEU A 118 -5.57 -10.68 6.83
N CYS A 119 -6.01 -9.45 7.09
CA CYS A 119 -5.16 -8.39 7.62
C CYS A 119 -4.59 -8.73 9.00
N LEU A 120 -5.42 -9.32 9.89
CA LEU A 120 -4.99 -9.75 11.22
C LEU A 120 -3.97 -10.88 11.15
N ASN A 121 -4.21 -11.90 10.33
CA ASN A 121 -3.25 -13.00 10.15
C ASN A 121 -1.93 -12.48 9.57
N TYR A 122 -1.99 -11.54 8.63
CA TYR A 122 -0.80 -10.95 8.05
C TYR A 122 0.01 -10.10 9.03
N LEU A 123 -0.67 -9.36 9.92
CA LEU A 123 -0.02 -8.70 11.05
C LEU A 123 0.75 -9.70 11.90
N ASN A 124 0.12 -10.82 12.29
CA ASN A 124 0.77 -11.83 13.12
C ASN A 124 2.03 -12.39 12.45
N VAL A 125 1.93 -12.83 11.20
CA VAL A 125 3.06 -13.39 10.44
C VAL A 125 4.19 -12.37 10.28
N THR A 126 3.86 -11.14 9.91
CA THR A 126 4.86 -10.07 9.74
C THR A 126 5.56 -9.75 11.07
N SER A 127 4.81 -9.79 12.19
CA SER A 127 5.34 -9.54 13.54
C SER A 127 6.27 -10.66 14.01
N GLU A 128 5.92 -11.91 13.71
CA GLU A 128 6.76 -13.08 14.04
C GLU A 128 8.07 -13.05 13.24
N GLN A 129 8.02 -12.63 11.97
CA GLN A 129 9.17 -12.68 11.08
C GLN A 129 10.14 -11.50 11.24
N PHE A 130 9.62 -10.28 11.42
CA PHE A 130 10.44 -9.05 11.48
C PHE A 130 10.46 -8.39 12.86
N GLY A 131 9.80 -9.01 13.84
CA GLY A 131 9.69 -8.50 15.20
C GLY A 131 8.82 -7.24 15.32
N SER A 132 8.67 -6.77 16.55
CA SER A 132 7.86 -5.59 16.88
C SER A 132 8.40 -4.28 16.32
N ILE A 133 9.68 -4.22 15.93
CA ILE A 133 10.28 -3.05 15.27
C ILE A 133 9.70 -2.85 13.87
N GLY A 134 9.44 -3.94 13.12
CA GLY A 134 8.78 -3.86 11.81
C GLY A 134 7.38 -3.24 11.91
N ILE A 135 6.65 -3.56 12.98
CA ILE A 135 5.35 -2.94 13.30
C ILE A 135 5.55 -1.47 13.67
N ALA A 136 6.54 -1.11 14.49
CA ALA A 136 6.81 0.28 14.83
C ALA A 136 7.16 1.13 13.58
N ARG A 137 7.80 0.53 12.57
CA ARG A 137 8.10 1.15 11.27
C ARG A 137 6.86 1.38 10.40
N THR A 138 5.70 0.79 10.72
CA THR A 138 4.45 1.18 10.07
C THR A 138 3.93 2.54 10.55
N GLY A 139 4.62 3.16 11.53
CA GLY A 139 4.33 4.50 12.05
C GLY A 139 3.86 5.44 10.95
N PHE A 140 2.59 5.81 11.04
CA PHE A 140 1.86 6.55 10.03
C PHE A 140 2.59 7.85 9.71
N GLU A 141 3.15 7.97 8.49
CA GLU A 141 3.64 9.25 8.00
C GLU A 141 2.46 10.24 8.08
N ARG A 142 2.62 11.35 8.82
CA ARG A 142 1.63 12.43 8.87
C ARG A 142 1.42 12.95 7.45
N GLY A 143 0.29 12.59 6.85
CA GLY A 143 0.01 12.82 5.43
C GLY A 143 -1.00 11.79 4.95
N ASP A 144 -2.18 11.79 5.58
CA ASP A 144 -3.23 10.82 5.38
C ASP A 144 -3.57 10.60 3.90
N LEU A 145 -3.93 9.35 3.56
CA LEU A 145 -4.47 8.99 2.26
C LEU A 145 -5.77 9.77 1.90
N TYR A 146 -6.32 10.52 2.87
CA TYR A 146 -7.63 11.19 2.79
C TYR A 146 -7.67 12.65 3.26
N ASP A 147 -6.58 13.24 3.78
CA ASP A 147 -6.56 14.66 4.13
C ASP A 147 -6.28 15.54 2.91
#